data_AF-A0A1S8S0P9-F1
#
_entry.id   AF-A0A1S8S0P9-F1
#
_cell.length_a   1.000
_cell.length_b   1.000
_cell.length_c   1.000
_cell.angle_alpha   90.00
_cell.angle_beta   90.00
_cell.angle_gamma   90.00
#
_symmetry.space_group_name_H-M   'P 1'
#
loop_
_entity.id
_entity.type
_entity.pdbx_description
1 polymer ?
#
loop_
_entity_poly.entity_id
_entity_poly.type
_entity_poly.pdbx_seq_one_letter_code
_entity_poly.pdbx_strand_id
1 'polypeptide(L)'
;MKVVQRNVKREDIVNQQGFMKWFKINKENNEILLLINEAQTTETGEIVNVIKYKENFGRISIDSAEYGQKFFEDHKQYDPRIFIRQSAGNLYIEYAIDNWGADEEGLYINFKE
;
A
#
# COMPACT_ATOMS: atom_id res chain seq x y z
N MET A 1 15.01 -1.38 -3.94
CA MET A 1 13.82 -0.74 -3.35
C MET A 1 14.32 0.39 -2.49
N LYS A 2 14.13 1.61 -2.97
CA LYS A 2 14.56 2.82 -2.28
C LYS A 2 13.64 3.11 -1.11
N VAL A 3 14.22 3.06 0.09
CA VAL A 3 13.54 3.48 1.33
C VAL A 3 13.54 5.01 1.40
N VAL A 4 12.37 5.59 1.62
CA VAL A 4 12.19 7.04 1.85
C VAL A 4 12.30 7.35 3.34
N GLN A 5 11.57 6.60 4.17
CA GLN A 5 11.54 6.81 5.62
C GLN A 5 11.30 5.46 6.34
N ARG A 6 11.83 5.32 7.57
CA ARG A 6 11.63 4.15 8.43
C ARG A 6 10.92 4.54 9.72
N ASN A 7 10.33 3.55 10.38
CA ASN A 7 9.77 3.65 11.73
C ASN A 7 8.64 4.68 11.85
N VAL A 8 7.76 4.74 10.86
CA VAL A 8 6.64 5.69 10.85
C VAL A 8 5.40 5.05 11.47
N LYS A 9 4.74 5.75 12.40
CA LYS A 9 3.47 5.28 12.96
C LYS A 9 2.34 5.57 11.98
N ARG A 10 1.29 4.74 12.01
CA ARG A 10 0.09 4.96 11.21
C ARG A 10 -0.50 6.35 11.43
N GLU A 11 -0.60 6.77 12.69
CA GLU A 11 -1.21 8.04 13.08
C GLU A 11 -0.44 9.24 12.53
N ASP A 12 0.89 9.13 12.42
CA ASP A 12 1.76 10.16 11.84
C ASP A 12 1.61 10.21 10.31
N ILE A 13 1.47 9.06 9.65
CA ILE A 13 1.25 8.98 8.19
C ILE A 13 -0.08 9.65 7.82
N VAL A 14 -1.14 9.29 8.53
CA VAL A 14 -2.50 9.75 8.21
C VAL A 14 -2.88 11.02 8.96
N ASN A 15 -2.03 11.55 9.84
CA ASN A 15 -2.32 12.69 10.72
C ASN A 15 -3.70 12.60 11.42
N GLN A 16 -4.02 11.41 11.95
CA GLN A 16 -5.31 11.14 12.59
C GLN A 16 -5.21 9.94 13.54
N GLN A 17 -5.62 10.14 14.80
CA GLN A 17 -5.72 9.05 15.79
C GLN A 17 -6.85 8.07 15.45
N GLY A 18 -6.63 6.78 15.73
CA GLY A 18 -7.65 5.74 15.55
C GLY A 18 -8.01 5.43 14.10
N PHE A 19 -7.21 5.86 13.12
CA PHE A 19 -7.46 5.57 11.71
C PHE A 19 -7.36 4.07 11.41
N MET A 20 -8.41 3.49 10.85
CA MET A 20 -8.49 2.03 10.61
C MET A 20 -8.40 1.62 9.14
N LYS A 21 -8.61 2.55 8.19
CA LYS A 21 -8.58 2.21 6.76
C LYS A 21 -7.16 1.93 6.29
N TRP A 22 -7.04 1.15 5.22
CA TRP A 22 -5.78 0.82 4.57
C TRP A 22 -5.29 1.91 3.61
N PHE A 23 -6.12 2.91 3.32
CA PHE A 23 -5.72 4.05 2.49
C PHE A 23 -6.31 5.35 3.02
N LYS A 24 -5.64 6.47 2.71
CA LYS A 24 -6.15 7.82 2.94
C LYS A 24 -5.83 8.70 1.73
N ILE A 25 -6.82 9.46 1.27
CA ILE A 25 -6.60 10.49 0.25
C ILE A 25 -6.17 11.77 0.95
N ASN A 26 -5.05 12.35 0.50
CA ASN A 26 -4.61 13.68 0.87
C ASN A 26 -4.87 14.63 -0.31
N LYS A 27 -6.02 15.29 -0.28
CA LYS A 27 -6.45 16.19 -1.36
C LYS A 27 -5.58 17.43 -1.51
N GLU A 28 -4.93 17.89 -0.43
CA GLU A 28 -4.10 19.10 -0.44
C GLU A 28 -2.83 18.90 -1.28
N ASN A 29 -2.28 17.68 -1.29
CA ASN A 29 -1.08 17.34 -2.03
C ASN A 29 -1.37 16.51 -3.30
N ASN A 30 -2.64 16.23 -3.61
CA ASN A 30 -3.04 15.26 -4.65
C ASN A 30 -2.43 13.86 -4.46
N GLU A 31 -2.26 13.42 -3.21
CA GLU A 31 -1.63 12.13 -2.88
C GLU A 31 -2.65 11.10 -2.39
N ILE A 32 -2.33 9.82 -2.60
CA ILE A 32 -2.99 8.69 -1.94
C ILE A 32 -1.99 7.91 -1.09
N LEU A 33 -2.25 7.87 0.21
CA LEU A 33 -1.44 7.15 1.18
C LEU A 33 -1.96 5.72 1.27
N LEU A 34 -1.13 4.74 0.94
CA LEU A 34 -1.44 3.31 1.00
C LEU A 34 -0.69 2.66 2.18
N LEU A 35 -1.43 2.06 3.09
CA LEU A 35 -0.95 1.42 4.32
C LEU A 35 -1.09 -0.10 4.18
N ILE A 36 0.02 -0.77 3.86
CA ILE A 36 0.07 -2.19 3.55
C ILE A 36 0.60 -2.98 4.74
N ASN A 37 -0.11 -4.05 5.10
CA ASN A 37 0.35 -5.04 6.06
C ASN A 37 0.64 -6.34 5.31
N GLU A 38 1.91 -6.76 5.28
CA GLU A 38 2.33 -7.95 4.54
C GLU A 38 1.77 -9.23 5.16
N ALA A 39 1.70 -9.31 6.49
CA ALA A 39 1.11 -10.46 7.18
C ALA A 39 -0.43 -10.42 7.25
N GLN A 40 -1.09 -9.56 6.47
CA GLN A 40 -2.55 -9.60 6.39
C GLN A 40 -2.96 -10.87 5.65
N THR A 41 -3.95 -11.58 6.21
CA THR A 41 -4.50 -12.79 5.63
C THR A 41 -6.00 -12.65 5.37
N THR A 42 -6.51 -13.39 4.38
CA THR A 42 -7.94 -13.63 4.17
C THR A 42 -8.52 -14.48 5.31
N GLU A 43 -9.84 -14.67 5.29
CA GLU A 43 -10.54 -15.64 6.17
C GLU A 43 -10.08 -17.09 5.93
N THR A 44 -9.60 -17.41 4.72
CA THR A 44 -9.01 -18.71 4.36
C THR A 44 -7.56 -18.88 4.84
N GLY A 45 -6.95 -17.83 5.42
CA GLY A 45 -5.58 -17.84 5.93
C GLY A 45 -4.51 -17.53 4.86
N GLU A 46 -4.89 -17.11 3.67
CA GLU A 46 -3.97 -16.79 2.58
C GLU A 46 -3.47 -15.35 2.69
N ILE A 47 -2.18 -15.13 2.44
CA ILE A 47 -1.59 -13.79 2.48
C ILE A 47 -2.12 -12.95 1.32
N VAL A 48 -2.70 -11.79 1.64
CA VAL A 48 -3.33 -10.91 0.64
C VAL A 48 -2.36 -9.95 -0.05
N ASN A 49 -1.19 -9.71 0.54
CA ASN A 49 -0.22 -8.75 0.03
C ASN A 49 1.13 -9.43 -0.16
N VAL A 50 1.65 -9.43 -1.39
CA VAL A 50 2.92 -10.07 -1.72
C VAL A 50 3.91 -9.00 -2.17
N ILE A 51 5.00 -8.84 -1.43
CA ILE A 51 6.09 -7.91 -1.76
C ILE A 51 7.31 -8.71 -2.20
N LYS A 52 7.67 -8.58 -3.47
CA LYS A 52 8.83 -9.22 -4.09
C LYS A 52 10.03 -8.27 -4.03
N TYR A 53 10.68 -8.22 -2.87
CA TYR A 53 11.79 -7.30 -2.58
C TYR A 53 12.94 -7.33 -3.59
N LYS A 54 13.26 -8.51 -4.16
CA LYS A 54 14.32 -8.65 -5.17
C LYS A 54 13.94 -8.09 -6.53
N GLU A 55 12.64 -8.07 -6.84
CA GLU A 55 12.09 -7.60 -8.10
C GLU A 55 11.62 -6.15 -8.04
N ASN A 56 11.73 -5.49 -6.88
CA ASN A 56 11.17 -4.16 -6.63
C ASN A 56 9.68 -4.08 -7.04
N PHE A 57 8.92 -5.11 -6.71
CA PHE A 57 7.52 -5.27 -7.12
C PHE A 57 6.63 -5.66 -5.95
N GLY A 58 5.38 -5.19 -5.94
CA GLY A 58 4.37 -5.54 -4.96
C GLY A 58 3.01 -5.81 -5.60
N ARG A 59 2.35 -6.89 -5.17
CA ARG A 59 0.97 -7.22 -5.51
C ARG A 59 0.11 -7.03 -4.27
N ILE A 60 -0.90 -6.16 -4.37
CA ILE A 60 -1.73 -5.72 -3.25
C ILE A 60 -3.18 -6.17 -3.50
N SER A 61 -3.65 -7.17 -2.77
CA SER A 61 -4.96 -7.78 -2.98
C SER A 61 -5.82 -7.69 -1.73
N ILE A 62 -6.05 -6.46 -1.24
CA ILE A 62 -6.64 -6.16 0.08
C ILE A 62 -8.04 -6.74 0.31
N ASP A 63 -8.70 -7.24 -0.74
CA ASP A 63 -9.95 -7.98 -0.64
C ASP A 63 -10.07 -8.99 -1.82
N SER A 64 -10.07 -8.46 -3.04
CA SER A 64 -10.09 -9.23 -4.30
C SER A 64 -9.42 -8.46 -5.44
N ALA A 65 -9.13 -9.15 -6.55
CA ALA A 65 -8.61 -8.51 -7.75
C ALA A 65 -9.60 -7.45 -8.31
N GLU A 66 -10.90 -7.77 -8.35
CA GLU A 66 -11.96 -6.85 -8.81
C GLU A 66 -12.02 -5.58 -7.94
N TYR A 67 -11.92 -5.73 -6.62
CA TYR A 67 -11.86 -4.59 -5.71
C TYR A 67 -10.63 -3.72 -5.99
N GLY A 68 -9.47 -4.34 -6.19
CA GLY A 68 -8.22 -3.64 -6.51
C GLY A 68 -8.32 -2.84 -7.82
N GLN A 69 -8.91 -3.42 -8.86
CA GLN A 69 -9.15 -2.74 -10.14
C GLN A 69 -10.07 -1.54 -9.98
N LYS A 70 -11.22 -1.71 -9.31
CA LYS A 70 -12.16 -0.61 -9.07
C LYS A 70 -11.52 0.50 -8.25
N PHE A 71 -10.78 0.12 -7.21
CA PHE A 71 -10.05 1.07 -6.39
C PHE A 71 -9.04 1.88 -7.22
N PHE A 72 -8.29 1.24 -8.10
CA PHE A 72 -7.37 1.94 -9.00
C PHE A 72 -8.11 2.93 -9.89
N GLU A 73 -9.19 2.50 -10.56
CA GLU A 73 -9.94 3.37 -11.46
C GLU A 73 -10.51 4.60 -10.76
N ASP A 74 -10.98 4.45 -9.51
CA ASP A 74 -11.53 5.55 -8.70
C ASP A 74 -10.45 6.55 -8.21
N HIS A 75 -9.17 6.13 -8.19
CA HIS A 75 -8.09 6.86 -7.51
C HIS A 75 -6.81 7.07 -8.32
N LYS A 76 -6.74 6.61 -9.57
CA LYS A 76 -5.54 6.67 -10.44
C LYS A 76 -5.02 8.08 -10.72
N GLN A 77 -5.82 9.10 -10.45
CA GLN A 77 -5.45 10.51 -10.55
C GLN A 77 -4.54 11.01 -9.40
N TYR A 78 -4.43 10.26 -8.30
CA TYR A 78 -3.62 10.63 -7.15
C TYR A 78 -2.22 10.00 -7.21
N ASP A 79 -1.23 10.74 -6.71
CA ASP A 79 0.14 10.25 -6.60
C ASP A 79 0.27 9.28 -5.40
N PRO A 80 0.69 8.03 -5.61
CA PRO A 80 0.73 7.06 -4.53
C PRO A 80 1.94 7.29 -3.61
N ARG A 81 1.72 7.16 -2.31
CA ARG A 81 2.75 6.98 -1.29
C ARG A 81 2.47 5.69 -0.53
N ILE A 82 3.43 4.78 -0.55
CA ILE A 82 3.25 3.45 0.03
C ILE A 82 4.08 3.26 1.30
N PHE A 83 3.38 2.77 2.31
CA PHE A 83 3.89 2.47 3.63
C PHE A 83 3.63 0.99 3.88
N ILE A 84 4.69 0.23 4.12
CA ILE A 84 4.59 -1.22 4.32
C ILE A 84 5.07 -1.56 5.73
N ARG A 85 4.34 -2.44 6.40
CA ARG A 85 4.78 -3.10 7.64
C ARG A 85 4.67 -4.60 7.52
N GLN A 86 5.58 -5.31 8.19
CA GLN A 86 5.61 -6.77 8.19
C GLN A 86 4.43 -7.38 8.95
N SER A 87 4.00 -6.76 10.06
CA SER A 87 2.91 -7.26 10.90
C SER A 87 2.19 -6.13 11.63
N ALA A 88 1.05 -6.42 12.27
CA ALA A 88 0.23 -5.42 12.96
C ALA A 88 0.95 -4.66 14.08
N GLY A 89 1.98 -5.27 14.70
CA GLY A 89 2.78 -4.66 15.77
C GLY A 89 3.98 -3.83 15.29
N ASN A 90 4.29 -3.85 13.99
CA ASN A 90 5.44 -3.17 13.44
C ASN A 90 5.08 -1.74 12.98
N LEU A 91 6.09 -0.86 13.03
CA LEU A 91 6.04 0.45 12.38
C LEU A 91 6.17 0.28 10.86
N TYR A 92 5.69 1.29 10.14
CA TYR A 92 5.75 1.30 8.68
C TYR A 92 7.09 1.81 8.17
N ILE A 93 7.45 1.34 6.98
CA ILE A 93 8.55 1.84 6.15
C ILE A 93 7.93 2.40 4.87
N GLU A 94 8.30 3.63 4.53
CA GLU A 94 7.91 4.26 3.27
C GLU A 94 8.91 3.89 2.17
N TYR A 95 8.39 3.50 1.01
CA TYR A 95 9.20 3.18 -0.17
C TYR A 95 8.86 4.11 -1.33
N ALA A 96 9.88 4.47 -2.11
CA ALA A 96 9.67 5.29 -3.30
C ALA A 96 9.03 4.45 -4.40
N ILE A 97 7.99 5.00 -5.02
CA ILE A 97 7.23 4.35 -6.09
C ILE A 97 7.71 4.87 -7.44
N ASP A 98 7.84 3.95 -8.39
CA ASP A 98 8.06 4.26 -9.80
C ASP A 98 6.73 4.38 -10.55
N ASN A 99 5.90 3.34 -10.45
CA ASN A 99 4.54 3.32 -11.01
C ASN A 99 3.63 2.40 -10.20
N TRP A 100 2.32 2.59 -10.31
CA TRP A 100 1.30 1.69 -9.80
C TRP A 100 0.18 1.53 -10.82
N GLY A 101 -0.52 0.41 -10.74
CA GLY A 101 -1.61 0.10 -11.66
C GLY A 101 -2.49 -1.01 -11.14
N ALA A 102 -3.42 -1.44 -11.97
CA ALA A 102 -4.19 -2.66 -11.76
C ALA A 102 -4.20 -3.51 -13.03
N ASP A 103 -4.25 -4.82 -12.83
CA ASP A 103 -4.45 -5.82 -13.89
C ASP A 103 -5.41 -6.92 -13.38
N GLU A 104 -5.47 -8.05 -14.10
CA GLU A 104 -6.34 -9.20 -13.78
C GLU A 104 -6.11 -9.83 -12.40
N GLU A 105 -4.92 -9.70 -11.81
CA GLU A 105 -4.64 -10.22 -10.45
C GLU A 105 -4.70 -9.13 -9.37
N GLY A 106 -5.07 -7.89 -9.72
CA GLY A 106 -5.33 -6.79 -8.78
C GLY A 106 -4.32 -5.64 -8.89
N LEU A 107 -4.12 -4.92 -7.78
CA LEU A 107 -3.21 -3.78 -7.75
C LEU A 107 -1.75 -4.24 -7.80
N TYR A 108 -0.95 -3.60 -8.63
CA TYR A 108 0.50 -3.76 -8.64
C TYR A 108 1.22 -2.44 -8.38
N ILE A 109 2.41 -2.55 -7.81
CA ILE A 109 3.28 -1.43 -7.49
C ILE A 109 4.70 -1.77 -7.89
N ASN A 110 5.28 -0.93 -8.74
CA ASN A 110 6.70 -0.95 -9.08
C ASN A 110 7.41 0.08 -8.20
N PHE A 111 8.42 -0.37 -7.46
CA PHE A 111 9.21 0.47 -6.57
C PHE A 111 10.47 0.95 -7.27
N LYS A 112 10.93 2.15 -6.92
CA LYS A 112 12.23 2.66 -7.38
C LYS A 112 13.36 1.87 -6.75
N GLU A 113 14.45 1.74 -7.49
CA GLU A 113 15.70 1.12 -7.01
C GLU A 113 16.40 1.96 -5.94
#